data_AF-A0A940G035-F1
#
_entry.id   AF-A0A940G035-F1
#
_cell.length_a   1.000
_cell.length_b   1.000
_cell.length_c   1.000
_cell.angle_alpha   90.00
_cell.angle_beta   90.00
_cell.angle_gamma   90.00
#
_symmetry.space_group_name_H-M   'P 1'
#
loop_
_entity.id
_entity.type
_entity.pdbx_description
1 polymer ?
#
loop_
_entity_poly.entity_id
_entity_poly.type
_entity_poly.pdbx_seq_one_letter_code
_entity_poly.pdbx_strand_id
1 'polypeptide(L)'
;MTNQHEITAHGDAPEPSSGIAVIPPADAVVNPGFPPERPRVTDLDPKAEKAQERRIVALFFLSIIGSIAAIVLYIVFPIIPGDLESVRNNTMFVGVAIALALLAIGVGVVHWSKALMHGHDLVEERHATRGSEPTRERAAE
;
A
#
# COMPACT_ATOMS: atom_id res chain seq x y z
N MET A 1 -19.87 22.74 13.73
CA MET A 1 -18.78 23.73 13.77
C MET A 1 -17.57 23.03 14.38
N THR A 2 -16.74 22.38 13.56
CA THR A 2 -15.53 21.69 14.01
C THR A 2 -14.47 21.77 12.92
N ASN A 3 -13.47 22.61 13.20
CA ASN A 3 -12.06 22.51 12.86
C ASN A 3 -11.68 22.21 11.40
N GLN A 4 -11.54 23.32 10.67
CA GLN A 4 -10.71 23.45 9.49
C GLN A 4 -9.28 23.04 9.85
N HIS A 5 -8.73 22.07 9.13
CA HIS A 5 -7.32 21.71 9.20
C HIS A 5 -6.47 22.96 8.93
N GLU A 6 -5.61 23.29 9.90
CA GLU A 6 -4.56 24.27 9.78
C GLU A 6 -3.62 23.81 8.66
N ILE A 7 -3.77 24.42 7.48
CA ILE A 7 -2.86 24.23 6.35
C ILE A 7 -1.54 24.87 6.80
N THR A 8 -0.59 24.02 7.20
CA THR A 8 0.78 24.44 7.51
C THR A 8 1.31 25.24 6.33
N ALA A 9 1.64 26.50 6.59
CA ALA A 9 2.25 27.42 5.65
C ALA A 9 3.45 26.73 4.97
N HIS A 10 3.29 26.41 3.69
CA HIS A 10 4.41 26.07 2.83
C HIS A 10 5.27 27.34 2.77
N GLY A 11 6.53 27.25 3.23
CA GLY A 11 7.47 28.36 3.12
C GLY A 11 7.56 28.82 1.67
N ASP A 12 7.55 30.13 1.47
CA ASP A 12 7.51 30.79 0.15
C ASP A 12 8.46 30.09 -0.84
N ALA A 13 7.86 29.44 -1.84
CA ALA A 13 8.63 28.91 -2.96
C ALA A 13 9.26 30.11 -3.70
N PRO A 14 10.58 30.09 -3.99
CA PRO A 14 11.22 31.20 -4.68
C PRO A 14 10.59 31.40 -6.06
N GLU A 15 10.26 32.65 -6.38
CA GLU A 15 9.68 33.03 -7.67
C GLU A 15 10.56 32.52 -8.85
N PRO A 16 9.96 31.84 -9.84
CA PRO A 16 10.73 31.28 -10.94
C PRO A 16 11.28 32.38 -11.85
N SER A 17 12.57 32.28 -12.20
CA SER A 17 13.21 33.17 -13.18
C SER A 17 12.50 33.10 -14.54
N SER A 18 12.24 34.28 -15.12
CA SER A 18 11.44 34.49 -16.33
C SER A 18 11.97 33.83 -17.61
N GLY A 19 13.17 33.22 -17.59
CA GLY A 19 13.81 32.62 -18.76
C GLY A 19 13.33 31.19 -19.10
N ILE A 20 12.72 30.47 -18.15
CA ILE A 20 12.24 29.07 -18.34
C ILE A 20 10.82 28.87 -17.75
N ALA A 21 10.28 29.86 -17.04
CA ALA A 21 8.92 29.81 -16.52
C ALA A 21 7.91 29.86 -17.68
N VAL A 22 7.13 28.80 -17.86
CA VAL A 22 5.93 28.84 -18.69
C VAL A 22 4.93 29.73 -17.95
N ILE A 23 4.89 31.01 -18.29
CA ILE A 23 3.87 31.95 -17.81
C ILE A 23 2.56 31.49 -18.43
N PRO A 24 1.58 31.00 -17.65
CA PRO A 24 0.28 30.66 -18.19
C PRO A 24 -0.32 31.93 -18.82
N PRO A 25 -0.86 31.88 -20.04
CA PRO A 25 -1.64 32.98 -20.60
C PRO A 25 -2.74 33.42 -19.62
N ALA A 26 -3.20 34.66 -19.68
CA ALA A 26 -4.31 35.13 -18.84
C ALA A 26 -5.59 34.27 -19.01
N ASP A 27 -5.72 33.59 -20.15
CA ASP A 27 -6.80 32.66 -20.49
C ASP A 27 -6.43 31.18 -20.25
N ALA A 28 -5.42 30.89 -19.43
CA ALA A 28 -5.04 29.52 -19.10
C ALA A 28 -6.19 28.79 -18.41
N VAL A 29 -6.46 27.56 -18.86
CA VAL A 29 -7.52 26.71 -18.28
C VAL A 29 -7.18 26.41 -16.83
N VAL A 30 -8.00 26.93 -15.91
CA VAL A 30 -7.87 26.68 -14.47
C VAL A 30 -8.13 25.20 -14.19
N ASN A 31 -7.28 24.60 -13.36
CA ASN A 31 -7.47 23.21 -12.93
C ASN A 31 -8.84 23.09 -12.21
N PRO A 32 -9.79 22.29 -12.74
CA PRO A 32 -11.11 22.16 -12.15
C PRO A 32 -11.12 21.38 -10.81
N GLY A 33 -9.99 20.85 -10.36
CA GLY A 33 -9.86 20.08 -9.12
C GLY A 33 -10.30 18.62 -9.28
N PHE A 34 -10.33 17.88 -8.16
CA PHE A 34 -10.76 16.48 -8.18
C PHE A 34 -12.29 16.35 -8.24
N PRO A 35 -12.80 15.30 -8.91
CA PRO A 35 -14.18 14.89 -8.75
C PRO A 35 -14.52 14.63 -7.27
N PRO A 36 -15.80 14.79 -6.85
CA PRO A 36 -16.21 14.48 -5.50
C PRO A 36 -15.95 12.99 -5.18
N GLU A 37 -15.26 12.75 -4.05
CA GLU A 37 -14.93 11.41 -3.59
C GLU A 37 -16.19 10.60 -3.30
N ARG A 38 -16.21 9.33 -3.74
CA ARG A 38 -17.33 8.42 -3.50
C ARG A 38 -16.99 7.54 -2.30
N PRO A 39 -17.67 7.69 -1.15
CA PRO A 39 -17.37 6.90 0.03
C PRO A 39 -17.67 5.42 -0.23
N ARG A 40 -16.85 4.54 0.35
CA ARG A 40 -17.04 3.08 0.22
C ARG A 40 -18.17 2.64 1.16
N VAL A 41 -18.77 1.49 0.87
CA VAL A 41 -19.83 0.91 1.73
C VAL A 41 -19.32 0.66 3.16
N THR A 42 -18.04 0.31 3.30
CA THR A 42 -17.34 0.13 4.57
C THR A 42 -17.19 1.42 5.37
N ASP A 43 -17.13 2.57 4.72
CA ASP A 43 -16.98 3.87 5.40
C ASP A 43 -18.34 4.41 5.87
N LEU A 44 -19.43 3.93 5.27
CA LEU A 44 -20.81 4.34 5.57
C LEU A 44 -21.45 3.49 6.67
N ASP A 45 -21.17 2.18 6.72
CA ASP A 45 -21.78 1.25 7.67
C ASP A 45 -20.72 0.54 8.53
N PRO A 46 -20.67 0.79 9.85
CA PRO A 46 -19.72 0.12 10.74
C PRO A 46 -19.92 -1.40 10.81
N LYS A 47 -21.12 -1.91 10.51
CA LYS A 47 -21.36 -3.36 10.45
C LYS A 47 -20.68 -3.98 9.23
N ALA A 48 -20.73 -3.29 8.09
CA ALA A 48 -20.06 -3.71 6.87
C ALA A 48 -18.54 -3.70 7.07
N GLU A 49 -18.00 -2.66 7.70
CA GLU A 49 -16.59 -2.56 8.10
C GLU A 49 -16.16 -3.77 8.94
N LYS A 50 -16.87 -4.05 10.05
CA LYS A 50 -16.59 -5.19 10.93
C LYS A 50 -16.74 -6.55 10.25
N ALA A 51 -17.60 -6.65 9.24
CA ALA A 51 -17.70 -7.87 8.44
C ALA A 51 -16.45 -8.09 7.57
N GLN A 52 -15.93 -7.04 6.93
CA GLN A 52 -14.69 -7.15 6.14
C GLN A 52 -13.48 -7.37 7.03
N GLU A 53 -13.38 -6.67 8.16
CA GLU A 53 -12.31 -6.87 9.15
C GLU A 53 -12.18 -8.35 9.55
N ARG A 54 -13.29 -9.00 9.91
CA ARG A 54 -13.28 -10.42 10.28
C ARG A 54 -12.81 -11.33 9.15
N ARG A 55 -13.18 -11.03 7.89
CA ARG A 55 -12.74 -11.81 6.72
C ARG A 55 -11.24 -11.67 6.49
N ILE A 56 -10.73 -10.45 6.58
CA ILE A 56 -9.29 -10.14 6.46
C ILE A 56 -8.51 -10.85 7.56
N VAL A 57 -8.96 -10.74 8.80
CA VAL A 57 -8.34 -11.41 9.96
C VAL A 57 -8.35 -12.93 9.77
N ALA A 58 -9.45 -13.51 9.29
CA ALA A 58 -9.53 -14.94 9.02
C ALA A 58 -8.50 -15.39 7.97
N LEU A 59 -8.26 -14.60 6.92
CA LEU A 59 -7.23 -14.89 5.91
C LEU A 59 -5.80 -14.82 6.49
N PHE A 60 -5.52 -13.83 7.35
CA PHE A 60 -4.24 -13.76 8.03
C PHE A 60 -4.01 -14.92 8.99
N PHE A 61 -5.03 -15.31 9.77
CA PHE A 61 -4.95 -16.50 10.62
C PHE A 61 -4.76 -17.78 9.81
N LEU A 62 -5.45 -17.92 8.68
CA LEU A 62 -5.25 -19.05 7.76
C LEU A 62 -3.79 -19.11 7.27
N SER A 63 -3.18 -17.97 6.97
CA SER A 63 -1.77 -17.89 6.61
C SER A 63 -0.84 -18.36 7.74
N ILE A 64 -1.09 -17.91 8.98
CA ILE A 64 -0.33 -18.34 10.16
C ILE A 64 -0.43 -19.86 10.32
N ILE A 65 -1.64 -20.41 10.24
CA ILE A 65 -1.88 -21.84 10.35
C ILE A 65 -1.15 -22.59 9.23
N GLY A 66 -1.19 -22.09 8.00
CA GLY A 66 -0.47 -22.69 6.87
C GLY A 66 1.05 -22.70 7.06
N SER A 67 1.63 -21.62 7.59
CA SER A 67 3.06 -21.53 7.91
C SER A 67 3.47 -22.53 8.99
N ILE A 68 2.67 -22.66 10.05
CA ILE A 68 2.90 -23.67 11.09
C ILE A 68 2.74 -25.09 10.51
N ALA A 69 1.71 -25.31 9.69
CA ALA A 69 1.47 -26.59 9.04
C ALA A 69 2.65 -27.01 8.15
N ALA A 70 3.30 -26.08 7.44
CA ALA A 70 4.49 -26.39 6.64
C ALA A 70 5.62 -26.97 7.50
N ILE A 71 5.87 -26.39 8.69
CA ILE A 71 6.88 -26.89 9.64
C ILE A 71 6.48 -28.27 10.16
N VAL A 72 5.22 -28.43 10.57
CA VAL A 72 4.72 -29.71 11.11
C VAL A 72 4.78 -30.81 10.04
N LEU A 73 4.36 -30.53 8.81
CA LEU A 73 4.37 -31.49 7.71
C LEU A 73 5.78 -31.88 7.30
N TYR A 74 6.74 -30.95 7.37
CA TYR A 74 8.14 -31.28 7.16
C TYR A 74 8.66 -32.32 8.17
N ILE A 75 8.24 -32.21 9.44
CA ILE A 75 8.65 -33.14 10.52
C ILE A 75 7.90 -34.48 10.42
N VAL A 76 6.58 -34.44 10.17
CA VAL A 76 5.72 -35.63 10.12
C VAL A 76 6.01 -36.52 8.91
N PHE A 77 6.43 -35.93 7.78
CA PHE A 77 6.80 -36.66 6.57
C PHE A 77 8.32 -36.62 6.36
N PRO A 78 9.12 -37.42 7.08
CA PRO A 78 10.57 -37.38 6.96
C PRO A 78 11.04 -37.89 5.59
N ILE A 79 12.16 -37.35 5.12
CA ILE A 79 12.82 -37.81 3.89
C ILE A 79 13.72 -39.00 4.24
N ILE A 80 13.43 -40.17 3.64
CA ILE A 80 14.17 -41.42 3.85
C ILE A 80 15.13 -41.63 2.67
N PRO A 81 16.45 -41.76 2.90
CA PRO A 81 17.41 -42.00 1.83
C PRO A 81 17.08 -43.28 1.04
N GLY A 82 17.06 -43.18 -0.29
CA GLY A 82 16.76 -44.31 -1.17
C GLY A 82 15.27 -44.54 -1.43
N ASP A 83 14.37 -43.83 -0.74
CA ASP A 83 12.94 -43.89 -1.00
C ASP A 83 12.44 -42.58 -1.66
N LEU A 84 12.17 -42.66 -2.97
CA LEU A 84 11.64 -41.53 -3.74
C LEU A 84 10.23 -41.11 -3.31
N GLU A 85 9.44 -42.03 -2.76
CA GLU A 85 8.08 -41.72 -2.31
C GLU A 85 8.10 -40.80 -1.09
N SER A 86 9.00 -41.03 -0.13
CA SER A 86 9.21 -40.12 1.01
C SER A 86 9.52 -38.68 0.58
N VAL A 87 10.42 -38.51 -0.42
CA VAL A 87 10.81 -37.20 -0.96
C VAL A 87 9.62 -36.51 -1.62
N ARG A 88 8.86 -37.25 -2.44
CA ARG A 88 7.69 -36.74 -3.15
C ARG A 88 6.63 -36.26 -2.15
N ASN A 89 6.33 -37.08 -1.14
CA ASN A 89 5.29 -36.78 -0.16
C ASN A 89 5.68 -35.56 0.69
N ASN A 90 6.91 -35.49 1.20
CA ASN A 90 7.40 -34.32 1.94
C ASN A 90 7.30 -33.05 1.10
N THR A 91 7.87 -33.04 -0.11
CA THR A 91 7.91 -31.86 -0.98
C THR A 91 6.51 -31.39 -1.35
N MET A 92 5.58 -32.32 -1.62
CA MET A 92 4.21 -32.00 -2.00
C MET A 92 3.45 -31.37 -0.83
N PHE A 93 3.46 -32.00 0.36
CA PHE A 93 2.71 -31.50 1.51
C PHE A 93 3.28 -30.17 2.04
N VAL A 94 4.60 -30.04 2.13
CA VAL A 94 5.25 -28.79 2.53
C VAL A 94 4.96 -27.69 1.49
N GLY A 95 5.07 -28.01 0.20
CA GLY A 95 4.78 -27.08 -0.89
C GLY A 95 3.34 -26.57 -0.87
N VAL A 96 2.36 -27.47 -0.66
CA VAL A 96 0.94 -27.09 -0.55
C VAL A 96 0.69 -26.19 0.67
N ALA A 97 1.28 -26.51 1.82
CA ALA A 97 1.14 -25.69 3.02
C ALA A 97 1.71 -24.28 2.83
N ILE A 98 2.91 -24.17 2.25
CA ILE A 98 3.53 -22.88 1.91
C ILE A 98 2.68 -22.12 0.88
N ALA A 99 2.21 -22.80 -0.17
CA ALA A 99 1.38 -22.17 -1.20
C ALA A 99 0.09 -21.60 -0.61
N LEU A 100 -0.61 -22.36 0.25
CA LEU A 100 -1.81 -21.89 0.94
C LEU A 100 -1.51 -20.74 1.91
N ALA A 101 -0.38 -20.81 2.62
CA ALA A 101 0.04 -19.74 3.54
C ALA A 101 0.28 -18.42 2.79
N LEU A 102 1.04 -18.47 1.69
CA LEU A 102 1.37 -17.31 0.86
C LEU A 102 0.16 -16.79 0.08
N LEU A 103 -0.71 -17.68 -0.41
CA LEU A 103 -1.93 -17.30 -1.08
C LEU A 103 -2.89 -16.58 -0.12
N ALA A 104 -3.06 -17.11 1.10
CA ALA A 104 -3.96 -16.52 2.10
C ALA A 104 -3.50 -15.12 2.53
N ILE A 105 -2.20 -14.92 2.79
CA ILE A 105 -1.68 -13.57 3.12
C ILE A 105 -1.77 -12.61 1.93
N GLY A 106 -1.46 -13.06 0.71
CA GLY A 106 -1.57 -12.23 -0.49
C GLY A 106 -3.00 -11.74 -0.73
N VAL A 107 -3.97 -12.64 -0.67
CA VAL A 107 -5.40 -12.29 -0.80
C VAL A 107 -5.84 -11.41 0.38
N GLY A 108 -5.39 -11.70 1.59
CA GLY A 108 -5.68 -10.91 2.79
C GLY A 108 -5.24 -9.46 2.68
N VAL A 109 -4.00 -9.21 2.24
CA VAL A 109 -3.46 -7.85 2.06
C VAL A 109 -4.22 -7.09 0.98
N VAL A 110 -4.44 -7.68 -0.19
CA VAL A 110 -5.19 -7.03 -1.28
C VAL A 110 -6.63 -6.70 -0.84
N HIS A 111 -7.27 -7.62 -0.13
CA HIS A 111 -8.62 -7.40 0.38
C HIS A 111 -8.64 -6.27 1.42
N TRP A 112 -7.65 -6.22 2.31
CA TRP A 112 -7.47 -5.14 3.28
C TRP A 112 -7.28 -3.78 2.61
N SER A 113 -6.38 -3.68 1.62
CA SER A 113 -6.14 -2.43 0.89
C SER A 113 -7.39 -1.92 0.16
N LYS A 114 -8.24 -2.82 -0.34
CA LYS A 114 -9.48 -2.43 -1.04
C LYS A 114 -10.66 -2.15 -0.12
N ALA A 115 -10.72 -2.81 1.03
CA ALA A 115 -11.89 -2.74 1.91
C ALA A 115 -11.72 -1.75 3.06
N LEU A 116 -10.50 -1.54 3.58
CA LEU A 116 -10.27 -0.77 4.81
C LEU A 116 -9.23 0.35 4.70
N MET A 117 -8.30 0.31 3.74
CA MET A 117 -7.39 1.45 3.55
C MET A 117 -8.15 2.67 3.01
N HIS A 118 -7.86 3.84 3.59
CA HIS A 118 -8.32 5.12 3.08
C HIS A 118 -7.83 5.31 1.64
N GLY A 119 -8.74 5.71 0.75
CA GLY A 119 -8.48 5.85 -0.67
C GLY A 119 -8.87 7.22 -1.19
N HIS A 120 -8.45 8.28 -0.50
CA HIS A 120 -8.62 9.64 -0.98
C HIS A 120 -7.56 10.00 -2.02
N ASP A 121 -7.94 10.88 -2.94
CA ASP A 121 -7.02 11.42 -3.93
C ASP A 121 -6.05 12.39 -3.22
N LEU A 122 -4.75 12.14 -3.36
CA LEU A 122 -3.69 12.98 -2.81
C LEU A 122 -2.95 13.68 -3.95
N VAL A 123 -2.73 14.99 -3.79
CA VAL A 123 -1.83 15.76 -4.65
C VAL A 123 -0.52 15.95 -3.94
N GLU A 124 0.54 15.57 -4.62
CA GLU A 124 1.88 16.00 -4.27
C GLU A 124 2.31 17.04 -5.29
N GLU A 125 2.47 18.29 -4.82
CA GLU A 125 2.99 19.36 -5.66
C GLU A 125 4.42 19.02 -6.06
N ARG A 126 4.71 19.11 -7.37
CA ARG A 126 6.05 18.80 -7.87
C ARG A 126 7.04 19.78 -7.25
N HIS A 127 8.06 19.25 -6.59
CA HIS A 127 9.18 20.07 -6.14
C HIS A 127 9.77 20.84 -7.32
N ALA A 128 10.09 22.11 -7.10
CA ALA A 128 10.76 22.92 -8.10
C ALA A 128 12.09 22.26 -8.49
N THR A 129 12.38 22.22 -9.80
CA THR A 129 13.67 21.72 -10.30
C THR A 129 14.85 22.56 -9.78
N ARG A 130 14.59 23.82 -9.38
CA ARG A 130 15.57 24.70 -8.76
C ARG A 130 15.74 24.35 -7.28
N GLY A 131 16.96 23.98 -6.88
CA GLY A 131 17.32 23.83 -5.47
C GLY A 131 17.14 25.14 -4.69
N SER A 132 16.95 25.03 -3.37
CA SER A 132 16.83 26.21 -2.50
C SER A 132 18.07 27.10 -2.60
N GLU A 133 17.93 28.41 -2.36
CA GLU A 133 19.06 29.34 -2.38
C GLU A 133 20.24 28.87 -1.49
N PRO A 134 20.03 28.43 -0.23
CA PRO A 134 21.14 27.92 0.58
C PRO A 134 21.75 26.62 0.05
N THR A 135 20.99 25.78 -0.66
CA THR A 135 21.55 24.59 -1.34
C THR A 135 22.42 25.00 -2.54
N ARG A 136 22.02 26.03 -3.27
CA ARG A 136 22.73 26.51 -4.46
C ARG A 136 24.02 27.24 -4.07
N GLU A 137 23.98 28.05 -3.01
CA GLU A 137 25.16 28.75 -2.48
C GLU A 137 26.24 27.75 -2.05
N ARG A 138 25.87 26.70 -1.30
CA ARG A 138 26.81 25.64 -0.90
C ARG A 138 27.38 24.82 -2.05
N ALA A 139 26.64 24.66 -3.15
CA ALA A 139 27.10 23.91 -4.31
C ALA A 139 28.05 24.72 -5.21
N ALA A 140 28.12 26.04 -5.02
CA ALA A 140 28.99 26.94 -5.78
C ALA A 140 30.35 27.19 -5.11
N GLU A 141 30.52 26.74 -3.86
CA GLU A 141 31.80 26.68 -3.14
C GLU A 141 32.64 25.47 -3.59
#